data_AF-A0A2M7V4K0-F1
#
_entry.id   AF-A0A2M7V4K0-F1
#
_cell.length_a   1.000
_cell.length_b   1.000
_cell.length_c   1.000
_cell.angle_alpha   90.00
_cell.angle_beta   90.00
_cell.angle_gamma   90.00
#
_symmetry.space_group_name_H-M   'P 1'
#
loop_
_entity.id
_entity.type
_entity.pdbx_description
1 polymer ?
#
loop_
_entity_poly.entity_id
_entity_poly.type
_entity_poly.pdbx_seq_one_letter_code
_entity_poly.pdbx_strand_id
1 'polypeptide(L)'
;MQFSELQEIMINNAMNYGKRHNIDIDEDFAVLKLYEEVGEFTQALLIHKKKSRPSKFVSAEESKKELGKELADVVGMAILNAHLLGIDLEDAIDKKWINKEK
;
A
#
# COMPACT_ATOMS: atom_id res chain seq x y z
N MET A 1 14.84 9.38 -6.43
CA MET A 1 14.74 8.61 -5.19
C MET A 1 15.03 7.17 -5.54
N GLN A 2 15.98 6.54 -4.85
CA GLN A 2 16.23 5.11 -4.99
C GLN A 2 15.11 4.31 -4.30
N PHE A 3 14.92 3.04 -4.63
CA PHE A 3 13.85 2.23 -4.02
C PHE A 3 14.05 2.10 -2.51
N SER A 4 15.29 1.86 -2.07
CA SER A 4 15.66 1.84 -0.65
C SER A 4 15.33 3.14 0.10
N GLU A 5 15.60 4.30 -0.50
CA GLU A 5 15.27 5.62 0.06
C GLU A 5 13.75 5.80 0.19
N LEU A 6 12.99 5.34 -0.82
CA LEU A 6 11.52 5.36 -0.76
C LEU A 6 11.00 4.47 0.38
N GLN A 7 11.51 3.24 0.51
CA GLN A 7 11.12 2.32 1.57
C GLN A 7 11.37 2.93 2.94
N GLU A 8 12.55 3.50 3.17
CA GLU A 8 12.91 4.14 4.45
C GLU A 8 11.95 5.28 4.81
N ILE A 9 11.63 6.16 3.85
CA ILE A 9 10.69 7.26 4.08
C ILE A 9 9.29 6.72 4.45
N MET A 10 8.82 5.70 3.74
CA MET A 10 7.49 5.12 3.98
C MET A 10 7.41 4.43 5.35
N ILE A 11 8.42 3.64 5.70
CA ILE A 11 8.54 2.97 7.00
C ILE A 11 8.55 4.01 8.12
N ASN A 12 9.39 5.05 8.00
CA ASN A 12 9.47 6.12 8.99
C ASN A 12 8.12 6.84 9.18
N ASN A 13 7.39 7.09 8.10
CA ASN A 13 6.05 7.69 8.18
C ASN A 13 5.05 6.79 8.93
N ALA A 14 5.07 5.47 8.66
CA ALA A 14 4.22 4.51 9.37
C ALA A 14 4.57 4.42 10.87
N MET A 15 5.85 4.32 11.21
CA MET A 15 6.28 4.30 12.62
C MET A 15 5.96 5.61 13.35
N ASN A 16 6.09 6.75 12.68
CA ASN A 16 5.70 8.05 13.23
C ASN A 16 4.19 8.18 13.40
N TYR A 17 3.39 7.56 12.52
CA TYR A 17 1.94 7.47 12.68
C TYR A 17 1.60 6.66 13.94
N GLY A 18 2.19 5.48 14.12
CA GLY A 18 2.01 4.66 15.32
C GLY A 18 2.29 5.42 16.61
N LYS A 19 3.45 6.12 16.68
CA LYS A 19 3.81 6.97 17.82
C LYS A 19 2.80 8.09 18.08
N ARG A 20 2.33 8.77 17.03
CA ARG A 20 1.39 9.90 17.17
C ARG A 20 0.01 9.46 17.65
N HIS A 21 -0.43 8.26 17.26
CA HIS A 21 -1.76 7.75 17.56
C HIS A 21 -1.80 6.69 18.66
N ASN A 22 -0.65 6.39 19.28
CA ASN A 22 -0.49 5.34 20.29
C ASN A 22 -1.00 3.98 19.80
N ILE A 23 -0.59 3.63 18.58
CA ILE A 23 -0.88 2.37 17.90
C ILE A 23 0.44 1.61 17.79
N ASP A 24 0.44 0.34 18.18
CA ASP A 24 1.57 -0.55 17.93
C ASP A 24 1.57 -0.96 16.46
N ILE A 25 2.72 -0.78 15.80
CA ILE A 25 2.88 -1.07 14.37
C ILE A 25 3.69 -2.37 14.29
N ASP A 26 2.97 -3.47 14.48
CA ASP A 26 3.48 -4.84 14.45
C ASP A 26 3.07 -5.58 13.17
N GLU A 27 3.50 -6.83 13.02
CA GLU A 27 3.24 -7.66 11.84
C GLU A 27 1.74 -7.89 11.62
N ASP A 28 0.99 -8.06 12.72
CA ASP A 28 -0.46 -8.26 12.69
C ASP A 28 -1.17 -6.98 12.19
N PHE A 29 -0.77 -5.81 12.69
CA PHE A 29 -1.26 -4.53 12.19
C PHE A 29 -0.97 -4.38 10.70
N ALA A 30 0.26 -4.64 10.27
CA ALA A 30 0.67 -4.43 8.90
C ALA A 30 -0.06 -5.34 7.91
N VAL A 31 -0.27 -6.62 8.23
CA VAL A 31 -0.99 -7.54 7.32
C VAL A 31 -2.48 -7.25 7.28
N LEU A 32 -3.10 -6.88 8.42
CA LEU A 32 -4.51 -6.53 8.47
C LEU A 32 -4.79 -5.21 7.74
N LYS A 33 -3.94 -4.20 7.93
CA LYS A 33 -4.02 -2.95 7.17
C LYS A 33 -3.80 -3.18 5.68
N LEU A 34 -2.88 -4.04 5.27
CA LEU A 34 -2.73 -4.40 3.85
C LEU A 34 -4.04 -4.94 3.26
N TYR A 35 -4.79 -5.76 3.99
CA TYR A 35 -6.09 -6.26 3.53
C TYR A 35 -7.14 -5.14 3.42
N GLU A 36 -7.14 -4.21 4.38
CA GLU A 36 -7.97 -3.01 4.34
C GLU A 36 -7.69 -2.18 3.08
N GLU A 37 -6.42 -1.85 2.81
CA GLU A 37 -6.01 -1.04 1.65
C GLU A 37 -6.37 -1.72 0.31
N VAL A 38 -6.27 -3.05 0.22
CA VAL A 38 -6.73 -3.80 -0.96
C VAL A 38 -8.25 -3.65 -1.15
N GLY A 39 -9.01 -3.61 -0.06
CA GLY A 39 -10.45 -3.34 -0.07
C GLY A 39 -10.77 -1.91 -0.54
N GLU A 40 -10.04 -0.91 -0.03
CA GLU A 40 -10.22 0.50 -0.41
C GLU A 40 -9.84 0.72 -1.89
N PHE A 41 -8.72 0.17 -2.33
CA PHE A 41 -8.32 0.16 -3.74
C PHE A 41 -9.37 -0.48 -4.64
N THR A 42 -9.93 -1.63 -4.22
CA THR A 42 -11.00 -2.31 -4.96
C THR A 42 -12.24 -1.41 -5.05
N GLN A 43 -12.61 -0.74 -3.97
CA GLN A 43 -13.74 0.20 -3.96
C GLN A 43 -13.49 1.38 -4.90
N ALA A 44 -12.31 2.00 -4.86
CA ALA A 44 -11.93 3.09 -5.74
C ALA A 44 -11.98 2.67 -7.22
N LEU A 45 -11.52 1.45 -7.55
CA LEU A 45 -11.60 0.90 -8.90
C LEU A 45 -13.05 0.72 -9.37
N LEU A 46 -13.94 0.24 -8.50
CA LEU A 46 -15.36 0.08 -8.82
C LEU A 46 -16.04 1.45 -9.03
N ILE A 47 -15.70 2.46 -8.24
CA ILE A 47 -16.20 3.83 -8.42
C ILE A 47 -15.71 4.41 -9.75
N HIS A 48 -14.42 4.28 -10.05
CA HIS A 48 -13.82 4.75 -11.29
C HIS A 48 -14.48 4.12 -12.53
N LYS A 49 -14.75 2.81 -12.47
CA LYS A 49 -15.43 2.06 -13.54
C LYS A 49 -16.95 2.20 -13.52
N LYS A 50 -17.53 3.05 -12.67
CA LYS A 50 -18.99 3.25 -12.50
C LYS A 50 -19.76 1.96 -12.20
N LYS A 51 -19.13 1.01 -11.49
CA LYS A 51 -19.72 -0.25 -11.02
C LYS A 51 -20.19 -0.20 -9.57
N SER A 52 -20.13 0.96 -8.94
CA SER A 52 -20.67 1.23 -7.60
C SER A 52 -22.09 1.83 -7.67
N ARG A 53 -22.67 2.18 -6.51
CA ARG A 53 -23.95 2.90 -6.45
C ARG A 53 -23.80 4.29 -7.13
N PRO A 54 -24.78 4.77 -7.91
CA PRO A 54 -24.70 6.07 -8.58
C PRO A 54 -24.41 7.26 -7.65
N SER A 55 -24.84 7.20 -6.39
CA SER A 55 -24.55 8.22 -5.38
C SER A 55 -23.07 8.38 -5.03
N LYS A 56 -22.22 7.39 -5.37
CA LYS A 56 -20.76 7.45 -5.19
C LYS A 56 -20.03 7.93 -6.45
N PHE A 57 -20.75 8.29 -7.51
CA PHE A 57 -20.11 8.70 -8.76
C PHE A 57 -19.50 10.09 -8.62
N VAL A 58 -18.19 10.15 -8.80
CA VAL A 58 -17.42 11.40 -8.89
C VAL A 58 -16.88 11.61 -10.31
N SER A 59 -16.16 12.71 -10.55
CA SER A 59 -15.52 12.94 -11.85
C SER A 59 -14.49 11.85 -12.20
N ALA A 60 -14.18 11.68 -13.48
CA ALA A 60 -13.16 10.71 -13.92
C ALA A 60 -11.76 11.07 -13.37
N GLU A 61 -11.46 12.36 -13.28
CA GLU A 61 -10.20 12.88 -12.73
C GLU A 61 -10.09 12.57 -11.23
N GLU A 62 -11.13 12.90 -10.46
CA GLU A 62 -11.18 12.65 -9.01
C GLU A 62 -11.09 11.15 -8.69
N SER A 63 -11.90 10.32 -9.35
CA SER A 63 -11.83 8.87 -9.14
C SER A 63 -10.48 8.25 -9.52
N LYS A 64 -9.79 8.80 -10.54
CA LYS A 64 -8.45 8.32 -10.93
C LYS A 64 -7.39 8.74 -9.91
N LYS A 65 -7.53 9.93 -9.32
CA LYS A 65 -6.66 10.40 -8.24
C LYS A 65 -6.81 9.52 -7.00
N GLU A 66 -8.04 9.24 -6.57
CA GLU A 66 -8.27 8.35 -5.43
C GLU A 66 -7.74 6.95 -5.70
N LEU A 67 -7.98 6.39 -6.90
CA LEU A 67 -7.41 5.09 -7.29
C LEU A 67 -5.89 5.03 -7.14
N GLY A 68 -5.19 6.13 -7.45
CA GLY A 68 -3.74 6.22 -7.30
C GLY A 68 -3.28 6.28 -5.84
N LYS A 69 -4.06 6.91 -4.95
CA LYS A 69 -3.78 6.96 -3.52
C LYS A 69 -3.90 5.57 -2.89
N GLU A 70 -5.05 4.91 -3.09
CA GLU A 70 -5.29 3.59 -2.50
C GLU A 70 -4.27 2.54 -3.00
N LEU A 71 -3.86 2.64 -4.28
CA LEU A 71 -2.81 1.76 -4.79
C LEU A 71 -1.45 2.05 -4.15
N ALA A 72 -1.14 3.32 -3.85
CA ALA A 72 0.06 3.68 -3.12
C ALA A 72 0.03 3.16 -1.68
N ASP A 73 -1.13 3.15 -1.02
CA ASP A 73 -1.30 2.60 0.32
C ASP A 73 -1.10 1.08 0.34
N VAL A 74 -1.59 0.35 -0.67
CA VAL A 74 -1.29 -1.09 -0.86
C VAL A 74 0.23 -1.32 -0.96
N VAL A 75 0.94 -0.52 -1.77
CA VAL A 75 2.40 -0.63 -1.89
C VAL A 75 3.09 -0.29 -0.57
N GLY A 76 2.63 0.73 0.14
CA GLY A 76 3.19 1.14 1.42
C GLY A 76 3.04 0.10 2.50
N MET A 77 1.86 -0.51 2.62
CA MET A 77 1.65 -1.61 3.56
C MET A 77 2.44 -2.85 3.18
N ALA A 78 2.63 -3.16 1.88
CA ALA A 78 3.50 -4.25 1.45
C ALA A 78 4.98 -4.01 1.85
N ILE A 79 5.47 -2.79 1.69
CA ILE A 79 6.82 -2.38 2.14
C ILE A 79 6.94 -2.50 3.66
N LEU A 80 5.94 -2.05 4.41
CA LEU A 80 5.94 -2.14 5.88
C LEU A 80 5.95 -3.59 6.36
N ASN A 81 5.15 -4.47 5.73
CA ASN A 81 5.18 -5.91 6.02
C ASN A 81 6.58 -6.49 5.80
N ALA A 82 7.24 -6.16 4.69
CA ALA A 82 8.58 -6.63 4.42
C ALA A 82 9.59 -6.16 5.48
N HIS A 83 9.48 -4.90 5.92
CA HIS A 83 10.33 -4.36 6.98
C HIS A 83 10.17 -5.10 8.30
N LEU A 84 8.93 -5.27 8.78
CA LEU A 84 8.64 -5.89 10.07
C LEU A 84 9.01 -7.38 10.08
N LEU A 85 8.85 -8.07 8.94
CA LEU A 85 9.23 -9.48 8.78
C LEU A 85 10.71 -9.71 8.44
N GLY A 86 11.52 -8.65 8.33
CA GLY A 86 12.95 -8.76 8.00
C GLY A 86 13.23 -9.27 6.58
N ILE A 87 12.36 -8.96 5.62
CA ILE A 87 12.47 -9.38 4.21
C ILE A 87 13.16 -8.28 3.40
N ASP A 88 14.20 -8.64 2.66
CA ASP A 88 14.76 -7.79 1.60
C ASP A 88 13.80 -7.80 0.39
N LEU A 89 12.94 -6.78 0.34
CA LEU A 89 11.91 -6.69 -0.70
C LEU A 89 12.48 -6.45 -2.08
N GLU A 90 13.59 -5.71 -2.20
CA GLU A 90 14.21 -5.41 -3.50
C GLU A 90 14.78 -6.70 -4.10
N ASP A 91 15.55 -7.46 -3.32
CA ASP A 91 16.05 -8.78 -3.71
C ASP A 91 14.91 -9.77 -4.00
N ALA A 92 13.86 -9.81 -3.16
CA ALA A 92 12.70 -10.67 -3.38
C ALA A 92 11.95 -10.35 -4.69
N ILE A 93 11.81 -9.06 -5.03
CA ILE A 93 11.22 -8.64 -6.31
C ILE A 93 12.13 -9.04 -7.48
N ASP A 94 13.43 -8.79 -7.37
CA ASP A 94 14.40 -9.13 -8.41
C ASP A 94 14.36 -10.63 -8.73
N LYS A 95 14.49 -11.46 -7.70
CA LYS A 95 14.41 -12.92 -7.79
C LYS A 95 13.09 -13.42 -8.36
N LYS A 96 11.96 -12.81 -7.99
CA LYS A 96 10.65 -13.30 -8.41
C LYS A 96 10.25 -12.85 -9.81
N TRP A 97 10.50 -11.59 -10.14
CA TRP A 97 9.91 -10.91 -11.31
C TRP A 97 10.92 -10.57 -12.40
N ILE A 98 12.19 -10.30 -12.04
CA ILE A 98 13.22 -9.81 -12.97
C ILE A 98 14.09 -10.97 -13.44
N ASN A 99 14.86 -11.55 -12.51
CA ASN A 99 15.84 -12.60 -12.79
C ASN A 99 15.29 -14.01 -12.62
N LYS A 100 14.02 -14.16 -12.23
CA LYS A 100 13.26 -15.41 -12.06
C LYS A 100 14.13 -16.57 -11.56
N GLU A 101 14.18 -16.76 -10.24
CA GLU A 101 14.75 -17.98 -9.65
C GLU A 101 14.18 -19.21 -10.37
N LYS A 102 15.08 -20.06 -10.87
CA LYS A 102 14.73 -21.33 -11.53
C LYS A 102 14.21 -22.34 -10.53
#